data_AF-A0A554K9K4-F1
#
_entry.id   AF-A0A554K9K4-F1
#
_cell.length_a   1.000
_cell.length_b   1.000
_cell.length_c   1.000
_cell.angle_alpha   90.00
_cell.angle_beta   90.00
_cell.angle_gamma   90.00
#
_symmetry.space_group_name_H-M   'P 1'
#
loop_
_entity.id
_entity.type
_entity.pdbx_description
1 polymer ?
#
loop_
_entity_poly.entity_id
_entity_poly.type
_entity_poly.pdbx_seq_one_letter_code
_entity_poly.pdbx_strand_id
1 'polypeptide(L)'
;MRNATEIKFPRYTLVTVSNPASLDLDELARRWHFHPLDLQEAGTLAKRSRLETYADYACLVTLWPTYRRSTRDIKPVVLTFFIRTDALVVLQRGTFPVFTESIQRYAASNELRTALAERSPERLLYEILNQLYQSLFPMIDHLIDDCDVIEQEIFASHERQMISHILAIRRNITDVRKILQVHKSVLKRLATYLTENPRYAMQSTDRYFGDLIDYAKEDWDTLENLKERIEALQQTNESQISFRLSDIMKTLTIISVFTFPLTLVAAMFALRPGGGMPWASDPNGFWYVVGVQGTLALVMFFVFKRKRWF
;
A
#
# COMPACT_ATOMS: atom_id res chain seq x y z
N MET A 1 15.22 -32.99 -8.40
CA MET A 1 14.55 -31.65 -8.38
C MET A 1 14.73 -30.90 -9.70
N ARG A 2 13.66 -30.36 -10.32
CA ARG A 2 13.73 -29.75 -11.69
C ARG A 2 14.16 -28.27 -11.73
N ASN A 3 13.93 -27.51 -10.66
CA ASN A 3 14.25 -26.07 -10.55
C ASN A 3 15.13 -25.77 -9.33
N ALA A 4 16.10 -26.64 -9.05
CA ALA A 4 16.98 -26.51 -7.90
C ALA A 4 18.37 -26.03 -8.31
N THR A 5 18.90 -25.05 -7.57
CA THR A 5 20.30 -24.64 -7.65
C THR A 5 20.98 -25.05 -6.35
N GLU A 6 22.00 -25.91 -6.45
CA GLU A 6 22.79 -26.37 -5.31
C GLU A 6 24.22 -25.81 -5.40
N ILE A 7 24.63 -25.08 -4.37
CA ILE A 7 25.97 -24.50 -4.24
C ILE A 7 26.63 -25.12 -3.01
N LYS A 8 27.67 -25.91 -3.23
CA LYS A 8 28.47 -26.52 -2.17
C LYS A 8 29.58 -25.57 -1.73
N PHE A 9 29.60 -25.24 -0.45
CA PHE A 9 30.70 -24.58 0.23
C PHE A 9 31.47 -25.61 1.07
N PRO A 10 32.70 -25.33 1.51
CA PRO A 10 33.49 -26.27 2.30
C PRO A 10 32.84 -26.68 3.63
N ARG A 11 32.06 -25.77 4.24
CA ARG A 11 31.44 -25.98 5.57
C ARG A 11 29.95 -26.28 5.55
N TYR A 12 29.26 -25.95 4.44
CA TYR A 12 27.81 -26.09 4.34
C TYR A 12 27.33 -26.11 2.88
N THR A 13 26.08 -26.47 2.66
CA THR A 13 25.46 -26.47 1.32
C THR A 13 24.31 -25.47 1.25
N LEU A 14 24.28 -24.61 0.24
CA LEU A 14 23.12 -23.81 -0.11
C LEU A 14 22.30 -24.57 -1.15
N VAL A 15 21.03 -24.82 -0.87
CA VAL A 15 20.08 -25.41 -1.82
C VAL A 15 18.94 -24.42 -2.01
N THR A 16 18.65 -24.02 -3.24
CA THR A 16 17.52 -23.15 -3.54
C THR A 16 16.58 -23.84 -4.51
N VAL A 17 15.27 -23.74 -4.30
CA VAL A 17 14.26 -24.36 -5.17
C VAL A 17 13.19 -23.33 -5.50
N SER A 18 13.01 -23.06 -6.79
CA SER A 18 12.01 -22.11 -7.28
C SER A 18 10.70 -22.81 -7.63
N ASN A 19 9.60 -22.34 -7.04
CA ASN A 19 8.24 -22.85 -7.17
C ASN A 19 8.17 -24.39 -7.05
N PRO A 20 8.54 -24.96 -5.89
CA PRO A 20 8.67 -26.41 -5.75
C PRO A 20 7.34 -27.14 -6.02
N ALA A 21 7.42 -28.23 -6.79
CA ALA A 21 6.31 -29.17 -6.98
C ALA A 21 6.25 -30.18 -5.82
N SER A 22 5.18 -30.97 -5.72
CA SER A 22 5.03 -32.01 -4.69
C SER A 22 6.22 -32.98 -4.65
N LEU A 23 6.69 -33.42 -5.82
CA LEU A 23 7.86 -34.31 -5.93
C LEU A 23 9.15 -33.69 -5.37
N ASP A 24 9.34 -32.37 -5.53
CA ASP A 24 10.49 -31.67 -4.97
C ASP A 24 10.39 -31.64 -3.44
N LEU A 25 9.20 -31.44 -2.87
CA LEU A 25 8.97 -31.45 -1.42
C LEU A 25 9.25 -32.84 -0.83
N ASP A 26 8.81 -33.91 -1.50
CA ASP A 26 9.07 -35.30 -1.06
C ASP A 26 10.56 -35.67 -1.11
N GLU A 27 11.30 -35.10 -2.06
CA GLU A 27 12.76 -35.27 -2.15
C GLU A 27 13.46 -34.54 -0.99
N LEU A 28 13.03 -33.32 -0.65
CA LEU A 28 13.55 -32.57 0.51
C LEU A 28 13.23 -33.25 1.83
N ALA A 29 12.01 -33.77 1.98
CA ALA A 29 11.60 -34.53 3.17
C ALA A 29 12.52 -35.74 3.41
N ARG A 30 12.83 -36.48 2.34
CA ARG A 30 13.71 -37.66 2.42
C ARG A 30 15.17 -37.31 2.65
N ARG A 31 15.68 -36.25 2.00
CA ARG A 31 17.10 -35.86 2.07
C ARG A 31 17.48 -35.18 3.38
N TRP A 32 16.60 -34.34 3.93
CA TRP A 32 16.93 -33.44 5.05
C TRP A 32 16.07 -33.66 6.30
N HIS A 33 15.09 -34.56 6.24
CA HIS A 33 14.18 -34.89 7.35
C HIS A 33 13.43 -33.67 7.91
N PHE A 34 13.05 -32.72 7.04
CA PHE A 34 12.21 -31.60 7.44
C PHE A 34 10.81 -32.07 7.85
N HIS A 35 10.21 -31.35 8.80
CA HIS A 35 8.87 -31.64 9.28
C HIS A 35 7.84 -31.51 8.12
N PRO A 36 6.94 -32.48 7.92
CA PRO A 36 6.00 -32.48 6.79
C PRO A 36 5.14 -31.22 6.71
N LEU A 37 4.72 -30.67 7.85
CA LEU A 37 3.92 -29.44 7.90
C LEU A 37 4.67 -28.22 7.35
N ASP A 38 5.97 -28.09 7.59
CA ASP A 38 6.76 -26.96 7.07
C ASP A 38 6.91 -27.03 5.55
N LEU A 39 7.13 -28.24 5.03
CA LEU A 39 7.21 -28.48 3.59
C LEU A 39 5.86 -28.26 2.90
N GLN A 40 4.77 -28.73 3.51
CA GLN A 40 3.42 -28.49 3.00
C GLN A 40 3.12 -26.99 2.96
N GLU A 41 3.47 -26.25 4.02
CA GLU A 41 3.28 -24.80 4.04
C GLU A 41 4.14 -24.06 3.01
N ALA A 42 5.40 -24.44 2.83
CA ALA A 42 6.24 -23.93 1.73
C ALA A 42 5.70 -24.32 0.34
N GLY A 43 4.92 -25.40 0.28
CA GLY A 43 4.07 -25.81 -0.83
C GLY A 43 3.00 -24.77 -1.21
N THR A 44 2.56 -23.97 -0.25
CA THR A 44 1.42 -23.05 -0.36
C THR A 44 1.84 -21.58 -0.28
N LEU A 45 0.90 -20.67 -0.56
CA LEU A 45 1.08 -19.25 -0.28
C LEU A 45 0.84 -19.01 1.22
N ALA A 46 1.94 -18.97 1.99
CA ALA A 46 1.92 -18.58 3.38
C ALA A 46 1.24 -17.21 3.57
N LYS A 47 0.48 -17.06 4.66
CA LYS A 47 -0.30 -15.84 4.95
C LYS A 47 0.45 -14.83 5.81
N ARG A 48 1.52 -15.23 6.49
CA ARG A 48 2.31 -14.39 7.39
C ARG A 48 3.72 -14.94 7.57
N SER A 49 4.66 -14.04 7.88
CA SER A 49 6.01 -14.44 8.24
C SER A 49 6.00 -15.10 9.62
N ARG A 50 6.78 -16.16 9.82
CA ARG A 50 6.86 -16.91 11.08
C ARG A 50 8.20 -17.60 11.24
N LEU A 51 8.50 -17.99 12.48
CA LEU A 51 9.65 -18.80 12.83
C LEU A 51 9.19 -19.98 13.67
N GLU A 52 9.54 -21.19 13.22
CA GLU A 52 9.48 -22.42 14.02
C GLU A 52 10.89 -22.94 14.25
N THR A 53 11.11 -23.50 15.43
CA THR A 53 12.40 -24.01 15.85
C THR A 53 12.28 -25.50 16.16
N TYR A 54 13.23 -26.27 15.66
CA TYR A 54 13.34 -27.70 15.89
C TYR A 54 14.72 -28.02 16.49
N ALA A 55 14.94 -29.28 16.84
CA ALA A 55 16.21 -29.74 17.38
C ALA A 55 17.37 -29.58 16.38
N ASP A 56 17.11 -29.86 15.09
CA ASP A 56 18.13 -29.94 14.03
C ASP A 56 18.13 -28.78 13.03
N TYR A 57 17.08 -27.96 13.04
CA TYR A 57 16.95 -26.83 12.11
C TYR A 57 15.96 -25.78 12.64
N ALA A 58 16.00 -24.58 12.06
CA ALA A 58 14.94 -23.58 12.18
C ALA A 58 14.24 -23.36 10.84
N CYS A 59 12.91 -23.24 10.85
CA CYS A 59 12.09 -22.91 9.69
C CYS A 59 11.65 -21.45 9.79
N LEU A 60 12.22 -20.60 8.94
CA LEU A 60 11.85 -19.20 8.81
C LEU A 60 11.04 -19.01 7.54
N VAL A 61 9.78 -18.59 7.67
CA VAL A 61 8.94 -18.17 6.56
C VAL A 61 8.90 -16.64 6.53
N THR A 62 9.23 -16.04 5.39
CA THR A 62 9.17 -14.59 5.18
C THR A 62 8.37 -14.26 3.93
N LEU A 63 7.59 -13.18 3.99
CA LEU A 63 6.85 -12.65 2.86
C LEU A 63 7.55 -11.39 2.35
N TRP A 64 7.62 -11.25 1.03
CA TRP A 64 8.26 -10.10 0.39
C TRP A 64 7.31 -9.49 -0.64
N PRO A 65 7.14 -8.16 -0.66
CA PRO A 65 6.30 -7.51 -1.64
C PRO A 65 6.99 -7.52 -3.01
N THR A 66 6.23 -7.84 -4.05
CA THR A 66 6.65 -7.66 -5.44
C THR A 66 5.61 -6.86 -6.21
N TYR A 67 6.06 -5.82 -6.90
CA TYR A 67 5.19 -4.98 -7.71
C TYR A 67 4.98 -5.61 -9.08
N ARG A 68 3.73 -5.92 -9.44
CA ARG A 68 3.39 -6.40 -10.78
C ARG A 68 2.95 -5.25 -11.67
N ARG A 69 3.78 -4.89 -12.64
CA ARG A 69 3.47 -3.83 -13.62
C ARG A 69 2.21 -4.10 -14.45
N SER A 70 1.89 -5.37 -14.73
CA SER A 70 0.73 -5.74 -15.53
C SER A 70 -0.60 -5.45 -14.85
N THR A 71 -0.68 -5.67 -13.54
CA THR A 71 -1.89 -5.51 -12.72
C THR A 71 -1.85 -4.26 -11.84
N ARG A 72 -0.70 -3.57 -11.78
CA ARG A 72 -0.44 -2.40 -10.92
C ARG A 72 -0.80 -2.66 -9.46
N ASP A 73 -0.49 -3.86 -8.98
CA ASP A 73 -0.72 -4.27 -7.61
C ASP A 73 0.52 -4.92 -7.01
N ILE A 74 0.54 -4.94 -5.68
CA ILE A 74 1.61 -5.57 -4.90
C ILE A 74 1.12 -6.95 -4.47
N LYS A 75 1.91 -7.97 -4.77
CA LYS A 75 1.65 -9.35 -4.37
C LYS A 75 2.74 -9.86 -3.43
N PRO A 76 2.40 -10.74 -2.49
CA PRO A 76 3.40 -11.41 -1.69
C PRO A 76 4.14 -12.49 -2.51
N VAL A 77 5.44 -12.58 -2.30
CA VAL A 77 6.27 -13.74 -2.58
C VAL A 77 6.64 -14.36 -1.24
N VAL A 78 6.62 -15.69 -1.16
CA VAL A 78 7.02 -16.41 0.05
C VAL A 78 8.41 -16.97 -0.15
N LEU A 79 9.31 -16.70 0.80
CA LEU A 79 10.59 -17.37 0.93
C LEU A 79 10.59 -18.16 2.25
N THR A 80 10.78 -19.48 2.14
CA THR A 80 10.93 -20.38 3.29
C THR A 80 12.38 -20.80 3.39
N PHE A 81 13.02 -20.47 4.50
CA PHE A 81 14.39 -20.81 4.82
C PHE A 81 14.39 -21.93 5.87
N PHE A 82 15.02 -23.05 5.54
CA PHE A 82 15.39 -24.09 6.49
C PHE A 82 16.86 -23.91 6.84
N ILE A 83 17.12 -23.50 8.07
CA ILE A 83 18.41 -23.08 8.58
C ILE A 83 18.97 -24.24 9.40
N ARG A 84 20.03 -24.87 8.90
CA ARG A 84 20.77 -25.94 9.59
C ARG A 84 22.21 -25.51 9.77
N THR A 85 22.94 -26.21 10.63
CA THR A 85 24.39 -25.99 10.82
C THR A 85 25.23 -26.41 9.61
N ASP A 86 24.72 -27.32 8.78
CA ASP A 86 25.39 -27.91 7.63
C ASP A 86 24.76 -27.52 6.28
N ALA A 87 23.62 -26.83 6.30
CA ALA A 87 22.93 -26.42 5.08
C ALA A 87 22.00 -25.23 5.29
N LEU A 88 21.83 -24.43 4.24
CA LEU A 88 20.76 -23.45 4.12
C LEU A 88 19.89 -23.86 2.92
N VAL A 89 18.65 -24.29 3.18
CA VAL A 89 17.70 -24.64 2.11
C VAL A 89 16.66 -23.55 1.98
N VAL A 90 16.48 -23.00 0.78
CA VAL A 90 15.54 -21.90 0.51
C VAL A 90 14.52 -22.31 -0.54
N LEU A 91 13.25 -22.23 -0.19
CA LEU A 91 12.14 -22.47 -1.11
C LEU A 91 11.48 -21.15 -1.46
N GLN A 92 11.40 -20.83 -2.75
CA GLN A 92 10.74 -19.64 -3.25
C GLN A 92 9.38 -20.01 -3.84
N ARG A 93 8.30 -19.37 -3.39
CA ARG A 93 6.97 -19.43 -4.01
C ARG A 93 6.59 -18.05 -4.54
N GLY A 94 6.40 -17.98 -5.85
CA GLY A 94 6.21 -16.72 -6.60
C GLY A 94 7.47 -16.33 -7.37
N THR A 95 7.38 -15.22 -8.11
CA THR A 95 8.50 -14.69 -8.90
C THR A 95 9.13 -13.54 -8.15
N PHE A 96 10.41 -13.69 -7.79
CA PHE A 96 11.17 -12.65 -7.11
C PHE A 96 12.56 -12.51 -7.73
N PRO A 97 12.70 -11.65 -8.75
CA PRO A 97 13.94 -11.52 -9.52
C PRO A 97 15.14 -11.17 -8.65
N VAL A 98 14.97 -10.25 -7.70
CA VAL A 98 16.02 -9.83 -6.75
C VAL A 98 16.67 -11.03 -6.09
N PHE A 99 15.88 -11.92 -5.48
CA PHE A 99 16.41 -13.14 -4.86
C PHE A 99 17.08 -14.06 -5.89
N THR A 100 16.42 -14.30 -7.03
CA THR A 100 16.94 -15.22 -8.05
C THR A 100 18.29 -14.75 -8.62
N GLU A 101 18.42 -13.45 -8.89
CA GLU A 101 19.64 -12.80 -9.38
C GLU A 101 20.75 -12.83 -8.32
N SER A 102 20.42 -12.61 -7.04
CA SER A 102 21.38 -12.75 -5.94
C SER A 102 21.97 -14.17 -5.86
N ILE A 103 21.12 -15.19 -5.94
CA ILE A 103 21.57 -16.60 -5.93
C ILE A 103 22.44 -16.91 -7.15
N GLN A 104 22.06 -16.43 -8.34
CA GLN A 104 22.87 -16.60 -9.55
C GLN A 104 24.24 -15.92 -9.42
N ARG A 105 24.29 -14.73 -8.81
CA ARG A 105 25.55 -14.00 -8.55
C ARG A 105 26.46 -14.78 -7.61
N TYR A 106 25.91 -15.38 -6.55
CA TYR A 106 26.68 -16.26 -5.67
C TYR A 106 27.16 -17.53 -6.37
N ALA A 107 26.39 -18.07 -7.32
CA ALA A 107 26.81 -19.23 -8.09
C ALA A 107 27.96 -18.92 -9.07
N ALA A 108 27.92 -17.74 -9.69
CA ALA A 108 28.81 -17.35 -10.79
C ALA A 108 30.14 -16.72 -10.34
N SER A 109 30.18 -16.00 -9.21
CA SER A 109 31.40 -15.30 -8.76
C SER A 109 32.28 -16.15 -7.84
N ASN A 110 33.48 -16.48 -8.29
CA ASN A 110 34.43 -17.26 -7.49
C ASN A 110 34.97 -16.48 -6.26
N GLU A 111 35.07 -15.15 -6.37
CA GLU A 111 35.46 -14.26 -5.27
C GLU A 111 34.40 -14.27 -4.16
N LEU A 112 33.12 -14.09 -4.53
CA LEU A 112 32.01 -14.14 -3.57
C LEU A 112 31.89 -15.52 -2.95
N ARG A 113 32.10 -16.60 -3.72
CA ARG A 113 32.10 -17.96 -3.17
C ARG A 113 33.20 -18.18 -2.14
N THR A 114 34.40 -17.66 -2.39
CA THR A 114 35.51 -17.73 -1.44
C THR A 114 35.20 -16.93 -0.18
N ALA A 115 34.67 -15.70 -0.34
CA ALA A 115 34.27 -14.86 0.79
C ALA A 115 33.14 -15.47 1.64
N LEU A 116 32.23 -16.24 1.04
CA LEU A 116 31.12 -16.93 1.69
C LEU A 116 31.51 -18.33 2.22
N ALA A 117 32.58 -18.94 1.71
CA ALA A 117 33.05 -20.27 2.09
C ALA A 117 33.54 -20.34 3.54
N GLU A 118 34.11 -19.24 4.05
CA GLU A 118 34.57 -19.14 5.43
C GLU A 118 33.43 -18.81 6.42
N ARG A 119 32.26 -18.41 5.91
CA ARG A 119 31.09 -17.99 6.70
C ARG A 119 30.24 -19.19 7.12
N SER A 120 29.35 -18.96 8.09
CA SER A 120 28.34 -19.94 8.51
C SER A 120 27.03 -19.80 7.71
N PRO A 121 26.15 -20.83 7.70
CA PRO A 121 24.83 -20.76 7.06
C PRO A 121 24.00 -19.56 7.52
N GLU A 122 24.04 -19.24 8.82
CA GLU A 122 23.33 -18.09 9.41
C GLU A 122 23.85 -16.76 8.86
N ARG A 123 25.15 -16.67 8.56
CA ARG A 123 25.72 -15.48 7.94
C ARG A 123 25.27 -15.32 6.49
N LEU A 124 25.19 -16.41 5.73
CA LEU A 124 24.64 -16.35 4.38
C LEU A 124 23.16 -15.94 4.40
N LEU A 125 22.38 -16.45 5.37
CA LEU A 125 21.00 -16.01 5.58
C LEU A 125 20.94 -14.50 5.81
N TYR A 126 21.80 -13.95 6.67
CA TYR A 126 21.89 -12.50 6.89
C TYR A 126 22.15 -11.74 5.58
N GLU A 127 23.13 -12.16 4.77
CA GLU A 127 23.46 -11.48 3.51
C GLU A 127 22.27 -11.51 2.52
N ILE A 128 21.57 -12.65 2.44
CA ILE A 128 20.36 -12.76 1.62
C ILE A 128 19.31 -11.78 2.15
N LEU A 129 18.94 -11.86 3.43
CA LEU A 129 17.91 -10.99 4.01
C LEU A 129 18.25 -9.50 3.87
N ASN A 130 19.51 -9.12 4.08
CA ASN A 130 19.99 -7.75 3.90
C ASN A 130 19.73 -7.24 2.47
N GLN A 131 20.04 -8.05 1.46
CA GLN A 131 19.75 -7.69 0.07
C GLN A 131 18.25 -7.59 -0.22
N LEU A 132 17.44 -8.45 0.41
CA LEU A 132 15.99 -8.37 0.27
C LEU A 132 15.42 -7.10 0.90
N TYR A 133 15.92 -6.68 2.07
CA TYR A 133 15.56 -5.40 2.68
C TYR A 133 15.98 -4.22 1.81
N GLN A 134 17.20 -4.23 1.25
CA GLN A 134 17.64 -3.18 0.33
C GLN A 134 16.74 -3.05 -0.91
N SER A 135 16.11 -4.15 -1.34
CA SER A 135 15.17 -4.12 -2.45
C SER A 135 13.82 -3.47 -2.13
N LEU A 136 13.52 -3.22 -0.85
CA LEU A 136 12.31 -2.53 -0.42
C LEU A 136 12.41 -1.02 -0.60
N PHE A 137 13.60 -0.42 -0.45
CA PHE A 137 13.77 1.04 -0.52
C PHE A 137 13.17 1.64 -1.80
N PRO A 138 13.50 1.17 -3.02
CA PRO A 138 12.92 1.76 -4.23
C PRO A 138 11.39 1.61 -4.32
N MET A 139 10.83 0.57 -3.71
CA MET A 139 9.37 0.38 -3.67
C MET A 139 8.72 1.36 -2.71
N ILE A 140 9.30 1.57 -1.53
CA ILE A 140 8.80 2.52 -0.53
C ILE A 140 8.95 3.95 -1.05
N ASP A 141 10.09 4.29 -1.66
CA ASP A 141 10.31 5.60 -2.30
C ASP A 141 9.25 5.89 -3.37
N HIS A 142 8.94 4.92 -4.23
CA HIS A 142 7.86 5.07 -5.19
C HIS A 142 6.48 5.30 -4.54
N LEU A 143 6.19 4.72 -3.38
CA LEU A 143 4.95 4.99 -2.65
C LEU A 143 4.93 6.40 -2.04
N ILE A 144 6.09 6.94 -1.67
CA ILE A 144 6.25 8.33 -1.24
C ILE A 144 5.97 9.26 -2.41
N ASP A 145 6.62 9.04 -3.55
CA ASP A 145 6.41 9.83 -4.78
C ASP A 145 4.94 9.80 -5.22
N ASP A 146 4.30 8.64 -5.17
CA ASP A 146 2.88 8.46 -5.48
C ASP A 146 1.97 9.33 -4.57
N CYS A 147 2.31 9.45 -3.28
CA CYS A 147 1.61 10.35 -2.37
C CYS A 147 1.87 11.83 -2.68
N ASP A 148 3.10 12.19 -3.04
CA ASP A 148 3.47 13.56 -3.42
C ASP A 148 2.69 14.03 -4.66
N VAL A 149 2.52 13.13 -5.64
CA VAL A 149 1.72 13.41 -6.85
C VAL A 149 0.26 13.69 -6.48
N ILE A 150 -0.35 12.86 -5.62
CA ILE A 150 -1.72 13.11 -5.14
C ILE A 150 -1.80 14.48 -4.47
N GLU A 151 -0.86 14.81 -3.60
CA GLU A 151 -0.86 16.08 -2.85
C GLU A 151 -0.80 17.29 -3.78
N GLN A 152 -0.03 17.23 -4.86
CA GLN A 152 0.04 18.30 -5.86
C GLN A 152 -1.23 18.40 -6.71
N GLU A 153 -1.82 17.26 -7.07
CA GLU A 153 -2.97 17.20 -7.97
C GLU A 153 -4.33 17.40 -7.28
N ILE A 154 -4.41 17.25 -5.94
CA ILE A 154 -5.69 17.27 -5.19
C ILE A 154 -6.48 18.58 -5.38
N PHE A 155 -5.79 19.68 -5.69
CA PHE A 155 -6.39 20.99 -5.96
C PHE A 155 -6.66 21.25 -7.46
N ALA A 156 -6.21 20.38 -8.36
CA ALA A 156 -6.21 20.59 -9.81
C ALA A 156 -7.56 20.28 -10.50
N SER A 157 -8.66 20.08 -9.77
CA SER A 157 -10.03 19.89 -10.32
C SER A 157 -10.31 18.60 -11.11
N HIS A 158 -9.68 17.48 -10.77
CA HIS A 158 -9.88 16.17 -11.43
C HIS A 158 -10.46 15.09 -10.47
N GLU A 159 -11.63 15.33 -9.88
CA GLU A 159 -12.14 14.58 -8.71
C GLU A 159 -12.28 13.06 -8.92
N ARG A 160 -12.83 12.63 -10.07
CA ARG A 160 -13.09 11.20 -10.33
C ARG A 160 -11.80 10.40 -10.53
N GLN A 161 -10.81 10.99 -11.21
CA GLN A 161 -9.49 10.37 -11.41
C GLN A 161 -8.75 10.30 -10.08
N MET A 162 -8.81 11.39 -9.30
CA MET A 162 -8.19 11.49 -7.98
C MET A 162 -8.62 10.38 -7.02
N ILE A 163 -9.93 10.10 -6.92
CA ILE A 163 -10.45 9.00 -6.07
C ILE A 163 -9.82 7.66 -6.48
N SER A 164 -9.76 7.37 -7.79
CA SER A 164 -9.20 6.10 -8.26
C SER A 164 -7.70 5.96 -7.97
N HIS A 165 -6.94 7.05 -8.06
CA HIS A 165 -5.51 7.09 -7.75
C HIS A 165 -5.27 6.89 -6.24
N ILE A 166 -5.97 7.66 -5.40
CA ILE A 166 -5.92 7.52 -3.93
C ILE A 166 -6.22 6.08 -3.51
N LEU A 167 -7.27 5.48 -4.06
CA LEU A 167 -7.65 4.09 -3.73
C LEU A 167 -6.58 3.07 -4.15
N ALA A 168 -5.95 3.25 -5.31
CA ALA A 168 -4.90 2.37 -5.80
C ALA A 168 -3.65 2.43 -4.91
N ILE A 169 -3.22 3.65 -4.55
CA ILE A 169 -2.04 3.89 -3.70
C ILE A 169 -2.30 3.40 -2.28
N ARG A 170 -3.47 3.72 -1.71
CA ARG A 170 -3.91 3.20 -0.40
C ARG A 170 -3.91 1.67 -0.34
N ARG A 171 -4.37 1.00 -1.40
CA ARG A 171 -4.33 -0.46 -1.52
C ARG A 171 -2.89 -0.97 -1.51
N ASN A 172 -2.00 -0.38 -2.32
CA ASN A 172 -0.60 -0.78 -2.38
C ASN A 172 0.11 -0.60 -1.03
N ILE A 173 -0.05 0.55 -0.35
CA ILE A 173 0.49 0.80 1.00
C ILE A 173 -0.03 -0.27 1.98
N THR A 174 -1.33 -0.55 1.95
CA THR A 174 -1.96 -1.56 2.82
C THR A 174 -1.40 -2.97 2.57
N ASP A 175 -1.17 -3.33 1.31
CA ASP A 175 -0.66 -4.65 0.93
C ASP A 175 0.81 -4.84 1.37
N VAL A 176 1.66 -3.82 1.22
CA VAL A 176 3.05 -3.85 1.74
C VAL A 176 3.04 -3.96 3.26
N ARG A 177 2.21 -3.16 3.96
CA ARG A 177 2.08 -3.25 5.42
C ARG A 177 1.69 -4.66 5.86
N LYS A 178 0.65 -5.25 5.27
CA LYS A 178 0.25 -6.62 5.62
C LYS A 178 1.38 -7.63 5.48
N ILE A 179 2.22 -7.46 4.47
CA ILE A 179 3.38 -8.33 4.20
C ILE A 179 4.46 -8.16 5.29
N LEU A 180 4.82 -6.91 5.61
CA LEU A 180 5.96 -6.62 6.51
C LEU A 180 5.61 -6.60 8.01
N GLN A 181 4.31 -6.63 8.37
CA GLN A 181 3.80 -6.41 9.73
C GLN A 181 4.55 -7.14 10.85
N VAL A 182 4.94 -8.40 10.63
CA VAL A 182 5.54 -9.25 11.67
C VAL A 182 7.04 -9.49 11.46
N HIS A 183 7.68 -8.82 10.49
CA HIS A 183 9.09 -9.02 10.17
C HIS A 183 9.99 -8.74 11.37
N LYS A 184 9.82 -7.58 12.01
CA LYS A 184 10.60 -7.18 13.18
C LYS A 184 10.53 -8.21 14.31
N SER A 185 9.35 -8.71 14.65
CA SER A 185 9.18 -9.67 15.75
C SER A 185 9.73 -11.05 15.40
N VAL A 186 9.57 -11.49 14.15
CA VAL A 186 10.14 -12.75 13.65
C VAL A 186 11.66 -12.70 13.61
N LEU A 187 12.25 -11.59 13.13
CA LEU A 187 13.70 -11.40 13.11
C LEU A 187 14.30 -11.32 14.52
N LYS A 188 13.62 -10.65 15.46
CA LYS A 188 14.03 -10.67 16.88
C LYS A 188 14.07 -12.08 17.44
N ARG A 189 13.00 -12.87 17.24
CA ARG A 189 12.95 -14.27 17.68
C ARG A 189 14.05 -15.11 17.04
N LEU A 190 14.32 -14.90 15.76
CA LEU A 190 15.39 -15.58 15.04
C LEU A 190 16.76 -15.24 15.60
N ALA A 191 17.05 -13.95 15.80
CA ALA A 191 18.29 -13.49 16.39
C ALA A 191 18.51 -14.12 17.77
N THR A 192 17.52 -14.04 18.66
CA THR A 192 17.57 -14.68 19.98
C THR A 192 17.84 -16.18 19.90
N TYR A 193 17.10 -16.91 19.06
CA TYR A 193 17.27 -18.36 18.94
C TYR A 193 18.66 -18.75 18.43
N LEU A 194 19.17 -18.05 17.42
CA LEU A 194 20.48 -18.36 16.85
C LEU A 194 21.62 -17.98 17.80
N THR A 195 21.46 -16.93 18.62
CA THR A 195 22.45 -16.53 19.64
C THR A 195 22.47 -17.48 20.85
N GLU A 196 21.30 -17.91 21.34
CA GLU A 196 21.20 -18.79 22.51
C GLU A 196 21.56 -20.25 22.22
N ASN A 197 21.43 -20.69 20.97
CA ASN A 197 21.67 -22.08 20.61
C ASN A 197 23.15 -22.33 20.21
N PRO A 198 23.90 -23.12 21.01
CA PRO A 198 25.35 -23.30 20.83
C PRO A 198 25.73 -24.06 19.55
N ARG A 199 24.76 -24.67 18.85
CA ARG A 199 24.99 -25.33 17.56
C ARG A 199 25.35 -24.35 16.45
N TYR A 200 24.86 -23.12 16.54
CA TYR A 200 25.13 -22.08 15.55
C TYR A 200 26.41 -21.31 15.91
N ALA A 201 27.15 -20.86 14.91
CA ALA A 201 28.44 -20.18 15.10
C ALA A 201 28.30 -18.72 15.59
N MET A 202 27.16 -18.38 16.20
CA MET A 202 26.63 -17.02 16.27
C MET A 202 27.21 -16.14 17.40
N GLN A 203 28.25 -16.59 18.10
CA GLN A 203 28.82 -15.87 19.27
C GLN A 203 29.27 -14.41 18.99
N SER A 204 29.42 -14.00 17.72
CA SER A 204 29.78 -12.63 17.30
C SER A 204 28.73 -11.92 16.41
N THR A 205 27.53 -12.50 16.21
CA THR A 205 26.61 -12.09 15.12
C THR A 205 25.40 -11.27 15.61
N ASP A 206 25.29 -10.96 16.91
CA ASP A 206 24.21 -10.11 17.45
C ASP A 206 24.08 -8.77 16.71
N ARG A 207 25.21 -8.19 16.27
CA ARG A 207 25.21 -6.89 15.57
C ARG A 207 24.49 -6.96 14.21
N TYR A 208 24.66 -8.05 13.46
CA TYR A 208 24.15 -8.11 12.08
C TYR A 208 22.64 -8.29 12.00
N PHE A 209 22.06 -9.18 12.81
CA PHE A 209 20.60 -9.27 12.85
C PHE A 209 19.97 -8.06 13.52
N GLY A 210 20.71 -7.33 14.36
CA GLY A 210 20.34 -5.99 14.83
C GLY A 210 20.02 -5.04 13.68
N ASP A 211 20.91 -4.93 12.69
CA ASP A 211 20.71 -4.08 11.51
C ASP A 211 19.43 -4.48 10.74
N LEU A 212 19.17 -5.79 10.55
CA LEU A 212 17.94 -6.26 9.89
C LEU A 212 16.67 -5.92 10.69
N ILE A 213 16.74 -5.98 12.02
CA ILE A 213 15.63 -5.62 12.90
C ILE A 213 15.34 -4.12 12.82
N ASP A 214 16.39 -3.30 12.70
CA ASP A 214 16.30 -1.86 12.53
C ASP A 214 15.73 -1.49 11.16
N TYR A 215 16.21 -2.12 10.07
CA TYR A 215 15.60 -1.96 8.73
C TYR A 215 14.11 -2.35 8.74
N ALA A 216 13.77 -3.50 9.31
CA ALA A 216 12.38 -3.93 9.43
C ALA A 216 11.50 -2.97 10.23
N LYS A 217 12.09 -2.26 11.21
CA LYS A 217 11.40 -1.24 12.00
C LYS A 217 11.24 0.04 11.18
N GLU A 218 12.30 0.53 10.56
CA GLU A 218 12.30 1.76 9.75
C GLU A 218 11.33 1.66 8.57
N ASP A 219 11.35 0.54 7.83
CA ASP A 219 10.39 0.27 6.76
C ASP A 219 8.94 0.30 7.28
N TRP A 220 8.70 -0.32 8.44
CA TRP A 220 7.38 -0.36 9.05
C TRP A 220 6.89 1.02 9.49
N ASP A 221 7.74 1.78 10.17
CA ASP A 221 7.42 3.13 10.66
C ASP A 221 7.16 4.07 9.47
N THR A 222 7.93 3.94 8.38
CA THR A 222 7.72 4.69 7.13
C THR A 222 6.38 4.35 6.48
N LEU A 223 6.01 3.07 6.45
CA LEU A 223 4.72 2.63 5.92
C LEU A 223 3.53 3.07 6.78
N GLU A 224 3.69 3.18 8.10
CA GLU A 224 2.64 3.76 8.96
C GLU A 224 2.43 5.23 8.65
N ASN A 225 3.52 6.00 8.52
CA ASN A 225 3.45 7.41 8.12
C ASN A 225 2.78 7.57 6.74
N LEU A 226 3.12 6.72 5.76
CA LEU A 226 2.49 6.72 4.44
C LEU A 226 0.99 6.41 4.51
N LYS A 227 0.59 5.49 5.39
CA LYS A 227 -0.82 5.16 5.59
C LYS A 227 -1.59 6.32 6.24
N GLU A 228 -1.03 6.99 7.23
CA GLU A 228 -1.63 8.20 7.80
C GLU A 228 -1.72 9.33 6.76
N ARG A 229 -0.67 9.49 5.94
CA ARG A 229 -0.61 10.50 4.89
C ARG A 229 -1.68 10.28 3.81
N ILE A 230 -1.83 9.06 3.29
CA ILE A 230 -2.86 8.76 2.27
C ILE A 230 -4.28 8.88 2.84
N GLU A 231 -4.49 8.58 4.12
CA GLU A 231 -5.77 8.79 4.81
C GLU A 231 -6.10 10.30 4.93
N ALA A 232 -5.13 11.13 5.29
CA ALA A 232 -5.29 12.58 5.34
C ALA A 232 -5.56 13.19 3.94
N LEU A 233 -4.89 12.69 2.90
CA LEU A 233 -5.15 13.09 1.51
C LEU A 233 -6.55 12.68 1.06
N GLN A 234 -7.02 11.49 1.42
CA GLN A 234 -8.38 11.06 1.15
C GLN A 234 -9.41 11.99 1.81
N GLN A 235 -9.23 12.32 3.10
CA GLN A 235 -10.11 13.24 3.83
C GLN A 235 -10.09 14.66 3.25
N THR A 236 -8.92 15.13 2.80
CA THR A 236 -8.77 16.42 2.13
C THR A 236 -9.55 16.44 0.81
N ASN A 237 -9.49 15.35 0.04
CA ASN A 237 -10.25 15.23 -1.22
C ASN A 237 -11.76 15.21 -0.97
N GLU A 238 -12.22 14.50 0.06
CA GLU A 238 -13.63 14.51 0.47
C GLU A 238 -14.10 15.91 0.89
N SER A 239 -13.24 16.67 1.58
CA SER A 239 -13.51 18.05 1.97
C SER A 239 -13.58 18.99 0.75
N GLN A 240 -12.65 18.86 -0.20
CA GLN A 240 -12.66 19.58 -1.48
C GLN A 240 -13.97 19.36 -2.25
N ILE A 241 -14.41 18.10 -2.37
CA ILE A 241 -15.69 17.76 -3.02
C ILE A 241 -16.86 18.43 -2.29
N SER A 242 -16.86 18.39 -0.95
CA SER A 242 -17.91 19.00 -0.13
C SER A 242 -17.97 20.52 -0.27
N PHE A 243 -16.81 21.20 -0.36
CA PHE A 243 -16.74 22.63 -0.62
C PHE A 243 -17.33 22.98 -1.99
N ARG A 244 -16.99 22.22 -3.04
CA ARG A 244 -17.54 22.42 -4.39
C ARG A 244 -19.05 22.20 -4.44
N LEU A 245 -19.54 21.13 -3.81
CA LEU A 245 -20.98 20.87 -3.70
C LEU A 245 -21.68 22.02 -2.97
N SER A 246 -21.09 22.53 -1.90
CA SER A 246 -21.63 23.67 -1.16
C SER A 246 -21.68 24.94 -2.03
N ASP A 247 -20.65 25.19 -2.84
CA ASP A 247 -20.60 26.34 -3.75
C ASP A 247 -21.64 26.22 -4.87
N ILE A 248 -21.76 25.04 -5.49
CA ILE A 248 -22.81 24.75 -6.50
C ILE A 248 -24.21 24.96 -5.90
N MET A 249 -24.46 24.43 -4.70
CA MET A 249 -25.73 24.61 -4.00
C MET A 249 -26.00 26.06 -3.66
N LYS A 250 -24.98 26.83 -3.27
CA LYS A 250 -25.08 28.27 -3.04
C LYS A 250 -25.50 29.00 -4.31
N THR A 251 -24.84 28.75 -5.44
CA THR A 251 -25.19 29.35 -6.74
C THR A 251 -26.61 29.01 -7.18
N LEU A 252 -27.01 27.73 -7.09
CA LEU A 252 -28.36 27.29 -7.43
C LEU A 252 -29.43 27.94 -6.53
N THR A 253 -29.13 28.07 -5.23
CA THR A 253 -30.03 28.71 -4.26
C THR A 253 -30.19 30.18 -4.55
N ILE A 254 -29.10 30.90 -4.88
CA ILE A 254 -29.16 32.31 -5.26
C ILE A 254 -30.09 32.47 -6.48
N ILE A 255 -29.86 31.72 -7.56
CA ILE A 255 -30.69 31.76 -8.77
C ILE A 255 -32.16 31.49 -8.44
N SER A 256 -32.43 30.49 -7.60
CA SER A 256 -33.79 30.11 -7.20
C SER A 256 -34.47 31.21 -6.39
N VAL A 257 -33.82 31.76 -5.36
CA VAL A 257 -34.42 32.80 -4.51
C VAL A 257 -34.68 34.09 -5.31
N PHE A 258 -33.89 34.41 -6.33
CA PHE A 258 -34.21 35.49 -7.27
C PHE A 258 -35.42 35.14 -8.16
N THR A 259 -35.41 33.95 -8.77
CA THR A 259 -36.38 33.59 -9.82
C THR A 259 -37.77 33.27 -9.27
N PHE A 260 -37.86 32.53 -8.16
CA PHE A 260 -39.15 32.04 -7.63
C PHE A 260 -40.13 33.16 -7.26
N PRO A 261 -39.74 34.22 -6.54
CA PRO A 261 -40.67 35.29 -6.18
C PRO A 261 -41.05 36.16 -7.39
N LEU A 262 -40.10 36.42 -8.30
CA LEU A 262 -40.35 37.16 -9.54
C LEU A 262 -41.36 36.42 -10.43
N THR A 263 -41.18 35.10 -10.59
CA THR A 263 -42.09 34.24 -11.35
C THR A 263 -43.44 34.08 -10.67
N LEU A 264 -43.49 33.99 -9.34
CA LEU A 264 -44.75 33.96 -8.58
C LEU A 264 -45.59 35.22 -8.85
N VAL A 265 -44.97 36.41 -8.79
CA VAL A 265 -45.67 37.67 -9.11
C VAL A 265 -46.19 37.63 -10.55
N ALA A 266 -45.36 37.25 -11.52
CA ALA A 266 -45.78 37.16 -12.92
C ALA A 266 -46.95 36.16 -13.10
N ALA A 267 -46.89 35.00 -12.46
CA ALA A 267 -47.92 33.98 -12.51
C ALA A 267 -49.25 34.46 -11.92
N MET A 268 -49.22 35.16 -10.78
CA MET A 268 -50.42 35.73 -10.17
C MET A 268 -51.13 36.73 -11.08
N PHE A 269 -50.38 37.56 -11.82
CA PHE A 269 -50.95 38.50 -12.78
C PHE A 269 -51.33 37.86 -14.13
N ALA A 270 -50.77 36.70 -14.46
CA ALA A 270 -51.15 35.92 -15.65
C ALA A 270 -52.50 35.21 -15.46
N LEU A 271 -52.86 34.86 -14.22
CA LEU A 271 -54.21 34.41 -13.89
C LEU A 271 -55.17 35.57 -14.19
N ARG A 272 -56.23 35.32 -14.99
CA ARG A 272 -57.26 36.32 -15.30
C ARG A 272 -58.44 36.13 -14.33
N PRO A 273 -58.58 36.89 -13.23
CA PRO A 273 -59.80 36.83 -12.45
C PRO A 273 -60.87 37.55 -13.26
N GLY A 274 -62.06 36.95 -13.42
CA GLY A 274 -63.18 37.54 -14.17
C GLY A 274 -63.73 38.89 -13.64
N GLY A 275 -63.06 39.51 -12.66
CA GLY A 275 -63.34 40.84 -12.10
C GLY A 275 -62.54 41.08 -10.80
N GLY A 276 -62.17 42.34 -10.52
CA GLY A 276 -61.60 42.75 -9.22
C GLY A 276 -60.08 42.71 -9.06
N MET A 277 -59.30 42.46 -10.13
CA MET A 277 -57.83 42.51 -10.06
C MET A 277 -57.33 43.96 -9.93
N PRO A 278 -56.57 44.32 -8.87
CA PRO A 278 -55.94 45.63 -8.77
C PRO A 278 -55.03 45.91 -9.98
N TRP A 279 -55.04 47.15 -10.47
CA TRP A 279 -54.23 47.63 -11.61
C TRP A 279 -54.52 47.03 -13.00
N ALA A 280 -55.44 46.07 -13.14
CA ALA A 280 -55.74 45.45 -14.43
C ALA A 280 -56.49 46.38 -15.42
N SER A 281 -57.22 47.37 -14.91
CA SER A 281 -57.98 48.36 -15.69
C SER A 281 -57.25 49.69 -15.90
N ASP A 282 -56.03 49.84 -15.36
CA ASP A 282 -55.20 51.03 -15.51
C ASP A 282 -54.24 50.88 -16.71
N PRO A 283 -54.17 51.86 -17.64
CA PRO A 283 -53.22 51.85 -18.76
C PRO A 283 -51.75 51.63 -18.33
N ASN A 284 -51.37 52.02 -17.12
CA ASN A 284 -50.01 51.90 -16.57
C ASN A 284 -49.81 50.65 -15.70
N GLY A 285 -50.82 49.79 -15.54
CA GLY A 285 -50.79 48.61 -14.68
C GLY A 285 -49.60 47.69 -14.90
N PHE A 286 -49.22 47.47 -16.16
CA PHE A 286 -48.04 46.70 -16.55
C PHE A 286 -46.75 47.26 -15.93
N TRP A 287 -46.56 48.58 -16.00
CA TRP A 287 -45.37 49.25 -15.48
C TRP A 287 -45.31 49.20 -13.94
N TYR A 288 -46.45 49.24 -13.25
CA TYR A 288 -46.49 49.08 -11.80
C TYR A 288 -46.03 47.68 -11.36
N VAL A 289 -46.47 46.62 -12.04
CA VAL A 289 -46.04 45.24 -11.75
C VAL A 289 -44.54 45.06 -11.99
N VAL A 290 -44.03 45.58 -13.11
CA VAL A 290 -42.60 45.58 -13.41
C VAL A 290 -41.80 46.34 -12.34
N GLY A 291 -42.32 47.49 -11.87
CA GLY A 291 -41.72 48.26 -10.78
C GLY A 291 -41.63 47.49 -9.45
N VAL A 292 -42.70 46.77 -9.09
CA VAL A 292 -42.72 45.90 -7.90
C VAL A 292 -41.72 44.76 -8.03
N GLN A 293 -41.67 44.09 -9.19
CA GLN A 293 -40.69 43.04 -9.47
C GLN A 293 -39.25 43.57 -9.40
N GLY A 294 -38.97 44.74 -9.99
CA GLY A 294 -37.67 45.39 -9.94
C GLY A 294 -37.24 45.76 -8.51
N THR A 295 -38.18 46.27 -7.71
CA THR A 295 -37.93 46.59 -6.30
C THR A 295 -37.64 45.32 -5.49
N LEU A 296 -38.40 44.25 -5.71
CA LEU A 296 -38.18 42.96 -5.06
C LEU A 296 -36.81 42.38 -5.40
N ALA A 297 -36.42 42.43 -6.68
CA ALA A 297 -35.10 42.00 -7.14
C ALA A 297 -33.97 42.81 -6.48
N LEU A 298 -34.12 44.14 -6.38
CA LEU A 298 -33.16 45.02 -5.71
C LEU A 298 -33.04 44.68 -4.22
N VAL A 299 -34.17 44.50 -3.51
CA VAL A 299 -34.18 44.12 -2.09
C VAL A 299 -33.42 42.80 -1.89
N MET A 300 -33.71 41.78 -2.71
CA MET A 300 -33.01 40.49 -2.65
C MET A 300 -31.50 40.64 -2.91
N PHE A 301 -31.13 41.43 -3.93
CA PHE A 301 -29.73 41.72 -4.22
C PHE A 301 -28.99 42.35 -3.04
N PHE A 302 -29.58 43.36 -2.40
CA PHE A 302 -28.97 43.98 -1.22
C PHE A 302 -28.88 43.02 -0.03
N VAL A 303 -29.88 42.16 0.19
CA VAL A 303 -29.85 41.14 1.24
C VAL A 303 -28.72 40.12 1.00
N PHE A 304 -28.59 39.60 -0.22
CA PHE A 304 -27.53 38.65 -0.56
C PHE A 304 -26.13 39.27 -0.49
N LYS A 305 -25.99 40.51 -0.96
CA LYS A 305 -24.74 41.28 -0.83
C LYS A 305 -24.35 41.48 0.63
N ARG A 306 -25.31 41.82 1.51
CA ARG A 306 -25.06 42.00 2.96
C ARG A 306 -24.66 40.68 3.64
N LYS A 307 -25.23 39.55 3.22
CA LYS A 307 -24.89 38.23 3.76
C LYS A 307 -23.58 37.66 3.22
N ARG A 308 -22.85 38.34 2.32
CA ARG A 308 -21.65 37.84 1.62
C ARG A 308 -21.88 36.51 0.90
N TRP A 309 -23.09 36.37 0.36
CA TRP A 309 -23.38 35.26 -0.54
C TRP A 309 -22.78 35.49 -1.93
N PHE A 310 -22.46 36.74 -2.25
CA PHE A 310 -21.52 37.17 -3.27
C PHE A 310 -20.18 37.49 -2.63
#